data_AF-A0A7Z0BN93-F1
#
_entry.id   AF-A0A7Z0BN93-F1
#
_cell.length_a   1.000
_cell.length_b   1.000
_cell.length_c   1.000
_cell.angle_alpha   90.00
_cell.angle_beta   90.00
_cell.angle_gamma   90.00
#
_symmetry.space_group_name_H-M   'P 1'
#
loop_
_entity.id
_entity.type
_entity.pdbx_description
1 polymer ?
#
loop_
_entity_poly.entity_id
_entity_poly.type
_entity_poly.pdbx_seq_one_letter_code
_entity_poly.pdbx_strand_id
1 'polypeptide(L)'
;MVDAMMPRLDFPQLLMEVGARTGFPHNFTHISGADAHMDGFEVSLCALLVAEACNIGLAPVTKPGVDALTLARLQQVDQAYLRAETISSANGCLIQAQAKIGIVKA
;
A
#
# COMPACT_ATOMS: atom_id res chain seq x y z
N MET A 1 4.42 11.99 -27.69
CA MET A 1 3.94 13.19 -26.98
C MET A 1 3.23 12.85 -25.66
N VAL A 2 2.69 11.64 -25.47
CA VAL A 2 2.13 11.16 -24.18
C VAL A 2 3.23 10.87 -23.14
N ASP A 3 4.35 10.24 -23.53
CA ASP A 3 5.46 9.92 -22.60
C ASP A 3 6.09 11.14 -21.94
N ALA A 4 6.06 12.31 -22.60
CA ALA A 4 6.58 13.55 -22.02
C ALA A 4 5.66 14.16 -20.95
N MET A 5 4.42 13.67 -20.86
CA MET A 5 3.39 14.15 -19.90
C MET A 5 3.16 13.18 -18.74
N MET A 6 3.75 11.97 -18.79
CA MET A 6 3.66 11.02 -17.69
C MET A 6 4.56 11.48 -16.53
N PRO A 7 4.03 11.58 -15.29
CA PRO A 7 4.84 11.91 -14.14
C PRO A 7 5.92 10.84 -13.93
N ARG A 8 7.15 11.29 -13.68
CA ARG A 8 8.25 10.39 -13.29
C ARG A 8 8.05 10.02 -11.83
N LEU A 9 7.53 8.82 -11.61
CA LEU A 9 7.16 8.29 -10.31
C LEU A 9 7.79 6.92 -10.14
N ASP A 10 8.31 6.61 -8.95
CA ASP A 10 8.70 5.24 -8.62
C ASP A 10 7.50 4.40 -8.17
N PHE A 11 7.68 3.08 -8.06
CA PHE A 11 6.58 2.17 -7.69
C PHE A 11 5.98 2.46 -6.30
N PRO A 12 6.77 2.71 -5.23
CA PRO A 12 6.22 3.13 -3.94
C PRO A 12 5.37 4.39 -4.01
N GLN A 13 5.82 5.42 -4.73
CA GLN A 13 5.07 6.65 -4.87
C GLN A 13 3.78 6.44 -5.69
N LEU A 14 3.79 5.55 -6.69
CA LEU A 14 2.58 5.15 -7.42
C LEU A 14 1.58 4.46 -6.51
N LEU A 15 2.05 3.56 -5.64
CA LEU A 15 1.19 2.84 -4.73
C LEU A 15 0.54 3.78 -3.71
N MET A 16 1.29 4.77 -3.19
CA MET A 16 0.75 5.82 -2.32
C MET A 16 -0.31 6.66 -3.04
N GLU A 17 -0.08 7.06 -4.30
CA GLU A 17 -1.06 7.83 -5.09
C GLU A 17 -2.34 7.03 -5.36
N VAL A 18 -2.21 5.75 -5.72
CA VAL A 18 -3.35 4.85 -5.85
C VAL A 18 -4.07 4.70 -4.51
N GLY A 19 -3.32 4.62 -3.41
CA GLY A 19 -3.85 4.63 -2.04
C GLY A 19 -4.74 5.85 -1.78
N ALA A 20 -4.21 7.05 -2.03
CA ALA A 20 -4.94 8.30 -1.86
C ALA A 20 -6.21 8.40 -2.72
N ARG A 21 -6.17 7.88 -3.96
CA ARG A 21 -7.31 7.94 -4.90
C ARG A 21 -8.41 6.94 -4.61
N THR A 22 -8.06 5.76 -4.08
CA THR A 22 -8.99 4.63 -3.93
C THR A 22 -9.40 4.41 -2.49
N GLY A 23 -8.58 4.81 -1.52
CA GLY A 23 -8.76 4.50 -0.12
C GLY A 23 -8.47 3.03 0.21
N PHE A 24 -7.80 2.27 -0.67
CA PHE A 24 -7.50 0.86 -0.43
C PHE A 24 -6.73 0.60 0.89
N PRO A 25 -5.79 1.47 1.35
CA PRO A 25 -5.05 1.25 2.61
C PRO A 25 -5.95 1.10 3.84
N HIS A 26 -7.14 1.72 3.85
CA HIS A 26 -8.09 1.61 4.95
C HIS A 26 -8.67 0.20 5.13
N ASN A 27 -8.50 -0.68 4.15
CA ASN A 27 -8.94 -2.08 4.25
C ASN A 27 -7.96 -2.95 5.03
N PHE A 28 -6.75 -2.45 5.31
CA PHE A 28 -5.77 -3.11 6.16
C PHE A 28 -6.04 -2.76 7.61
N THR A 29 -6.91 -3.52 8.25
CA THR A 29 -7.29 -3.35 9.66
C THR A 29 -6.43 -4.20 10.59
N HIS A 30 -6.25 -3.75 11.83
CA HIS A 30 -5.50 -4.50 12.83
C HIS A 30 -6.17 -5.85 13.14
N ILE A 31 -5.40 -6.90 13.39
CA ILE A 31 -5.92 -8.25 13.65
C ILE A 31 -6.88 -8.32 14.85
N SER A 32 -6.71 -7.44 15.82
CA SER A 32 -7.61 -7.34 16.98
C SER A 32 -8.91 -6.57 16.71
N GLY A 33 -9.07 -6.00 15.50
CA GLY A 33 -10.19 -5.11 15.17
C GLY A 33 -10.12 -3.71 15.80
N ALA A 34 -8.99 -3.35 16.42
CA ALA A 34 -8.78 -2.01 16.97
C ALA A 34 -8.42 -1.00 15.87
N ASP A 35 -8.87 0.25 16.04
CA ASP A 35 -8.48 1.34 15.15
C ASP A 35 -6.99 1.64 15.29
N ALA A 36 -6.28 1.54 14.18
CA ALA A 36 -4.85 1.77 14.09
C ALA A 36 -4.55 3.27 14.12
N HIS A 37 -4.16 3.79 15.27
CA HIS A 37 -3.57 5.12 15.38
C HIS A 37 -2.05 5.02 15.30
N MET A 38 -1.55 4.60 14.13
CA MET A 38 -0.12 4.53 13.85
C MET A 38 0.26 5.63 12.86
N ASP A 39 1.02 6.61 13.31
CA ASP A 39 1.57 7.65 12.44
C ASP A 39 2.43 7.03 11.33
N GLY A 40 2.21 7.44 10.09
CA GLY A 40 2.91 6.91 8.92
C GLY A 40 2.54 5.46 8.58
N PHE A 41 1.38 4.96 9.00
CA PHE A 41 0.91 3.62 8.67
C PHE A 41 0.92 3.35 7.15
N GLU A 42 0.35 4.23 6.33
CA GLU A 42 0.28 4.05 4.87
C GLU A 42 1.66 3.91 4.22
N VAL A 43 2.66 4.64 4.73
CA VAL A 43 4.04 4.55 4.27
C VAL A 43 4.62 3.17 4.59
N SER A 44 4.38 2.69 5.81
CA SER A 44 4.82 1.36 6.26
C SER A 44 4.16 0.25 5.44
N LEU A 45 2.84 0.37 5.21
CA LEU A 45 2.06 -0.56 4.42
C LEU A 45 2.52 -0.60 2.96
N CYS A 46 2.73 0.56 2.32
CA CYS A 46 3.19 0.60 0.93
C CYS A 46 4.60 0.02 0.79
N ALA A 47 5.51 0.29 1.74
CA ALA A 47 6.83 -0.33 1.76
C ALA A 47 6.75 -1.85 1.88
N LEU A 48 5.87 -2.37 2.73
CA LEU A 48 5.62 -3.81 2.87
C LEU A 48 5.05 -4.42 1.59
N LEU A 49 4.02 -3.80 1.00
CA LEU A 49 3.42 -4.30 -0.24
C LEU A 49 4.42 -4.31 -1.41
N VAL A 50 5.32 -3.31 -1.47
CA VAL A 50 6.42 -3.31 -2.45
C VAL A 50 7.40 -4.45 -2.19
N ALA A 51 7.79 -4.66 -0.92
CA ALA A 51 8.68 -5.75 -0.55
C ALA A 51 8.15 -7.13 -0.95
N GLU A 52 6.87 -7.38 -0.66
CA GLU A 52 6.15 -8.61 -0.99
C GLU A 52 5.96 -8.77 -2.49
N ALA A 53 5.41 -7.76 -3.18
CA ALA A 53 5.13 -7.83 -4.61
C ALA A 53 6.40 -7.99 -5.45
N CYS A 54 7.52 -7.42 -5.01
CA CYS A 54 8.78 -7.49 -5.72
C CYS A 54 9.68 -8.65 -5.24
N ASN A 55 9.30 -9.41 -4.22
CA ASN A 55 10.10 -10.51 -3.64
C ASN A 55 11.50 -10.06 -3.19
N ILE A 56 11.63 -8.84 -2.67
CA ILE A 56 12.91 -8.24 -2.28
C ILE A 56 13.20 -8.33 -0.77
N GLY A 57 12.22 -8.79 0.02
CA GLY A 57 12.29 -8.80 1.48
C GLY A 57 12.26 -7.38 2.09
N LEU A 58 12.31 -7.30 3.42
CA LEU A 58 12.14 -6.01 4.12
C LEU A 58 13.39 -5.13 4.13
N ALA A 59 14.60 -5.71 4.11
CA ALA A 59 15.84 -4.94 4.24
C ALA A 59 15.97 -3.79 3.20
N PRO A 60 15.67 -3.99 1.91
CA PRO A 60 15.75 -2.93 0.89
C PRO A 60 14.76 -1.79 1.06
N VAL A 61 13.66 -1.99 1.80
CA VAL A 61 12.63 -0.96 2.03
C VAL A 61 12.76 -0.29 3.41
N THR A 62 13.76 -0.67 4.21
CA THR A 62 14.05 0.02 5.47
C THR A 62 14.81 1.33 5.24
N LYS A 63 14.59 2.31 6.13
CA LYS A 63 15.30 3.60 6.09
C LYS A 63 15.63 4.09 7.52
N PRO A 64 16.92 4.16 7.90
CA PRO A 64 17.34 4.73 9.18
C PRO A 64 16.84 6.17 9.35
N GLY A 65 16.37 6.50 10.56
CA GLY A 65 15.85 7.84 10.89
C GLY A 65 14.45 8.13 10.34
N VAL A 66 13.76 7.14 9.77
CA VAL A 66 12.35 7.25 9.38
C VAL A 66 11.55 6.19 10.13
N ASP A 67 10.78 6.60 11.13
CA ASP A 67 10.08 5.69 12.05
C ASP A 67 9.12 4.71 11.35
N ALA A 68 8.47 5.16 10.27
CA ALA A 68 7.59 4.34 9.43
C ALA A 68 8.33 3.24 8.66
N LEU A 69 9.65 3.35 8.50
CA LEU A 69 10.48 2.45 7.68
C LEU A 69 11.57 1.76 8.49
N THR A 70 11.37 1.61 9.80
CA THR A 70 12.23 0.74 10.62
C THR A 70 11.86 -0.73 10.38
N LEU A 71 12.83 -1.63 10.47
CA LEU A 71 12.57 -3.07 10.31
C LEU A 71 11.48 -3.56 11.28
N ALA A 72 11.58 -3.13 12.56
CA ALA A 72 10.62 -3.49 13.59
C ALA A 72 9.21 -2.97 13.26
N ARG A 73 9.09 -1.75 12.73
CA ARG A 73 7.82 -1.19 12.26
C ARG A 73 7.21 -2.05 11.15
N LEU A 74 8.00 -2.40 10.13
CA LEU A 74 7.50 -3.19 9.00
C LEU A 74 7.07 -4.59 9.43
N GLN A 75 7.83 -5.24 10.31
CA GLN A 75 7.44 -6.54 10.89
C GLN A 75 6.15 -6.46 11.71
N GLN A 76 5.97 -5.38 12.49
CA GLN A 76 4.73 -5.13 13.21
C GLN A 76 3.55 -5.00 12.25
N VAL A 77 3.72 -4.23 11.17
CA VAL A 77 2.65 -4.01 10.17
C VAL A 77 2.30 -5.31 9.46
N ASP A 78 3.31 -6.08 9.05
CA ASP A 78 3.14 -7.39 8.42
C ASP A 78 2.29 -8.33 9.29
N GLN A 79 2.72 -8.56 10.52
CA GLN A 79 2.04 -9.48 11.43
C GLN A 79 0.61 -9.04 11.80
N ALA A 80 0.40 -7.73 11.94
CA ALA A 80 -0.84 -7.21 12.50
C ALA A 80 -1.87 -6.77 11.46
N TYR A 81 -1.48 -6.56 10.20
CA TYR A 81 -2.36 -5.96 9.17
C TYR A 81 -2.37 -6.71 7.84
N LEU A 82 -1.28 -7.38 7.44
CA LEU A 82 -1.21 -8.09 6.16
C LEU A 82 -1.80 -9.50 6.31
N ARG A 83 -3.03 -9.69 5.85
CA ARG A 83 -3.77 -10.96 5.92
C ARG A 83 -4.52 -11.20 4.63
N ALA A 84 -4.87 -12.46 4.35
CA ALA A 84 -5.62 -12.81 3.15
C ALA A 84 -6.94 -12.03 3.05
N GLU A 85 -7.63 -11.82 4.18
CA GLU A 85 -8.88 -11.09 4.25
C GLU A 85 -8.70 -9.60 3.94
N THR A 86 -7.66 -8.96 4.47
CA THR A 86 -7.40 -7.53 4.23
C THR A 86 -6.93 -7.28 2.79
N ILE A 87 -6.10 -8.18 2.24
CA ILE A 87 -5.72 -8.18 0.81
C ILE A 87 -6.95 -8.33 -0.08
N SER A 88 -7.83 -9.28 0.23
CA SER A 88 -9.07 -9.50 -0.53
C SER A 88 -9.99 -8.27 -0.50
N SER A 89 -10.17 -7.66 0.68
CA SER A 89 -10.95 -6.43 0.83
C SER A 89 -10.35 -5.26 0.05
N ALA A 90 -9.03 -5.07 0.14
CA ALA A 90 -8.31 -4.04 -0.61
C ALA A 90 -8.45 -4.25 -2.13
N ASN A 91 -8.33 -5.49 -2.62
CA ASN A 91 -8.54 -5.82 -4.03
C ASN A 91 -9.97 -5.50 -4.48
N GLY A 92 -10.97 -5.80 -3.65
CA GLY A 92 -12.36 -5.41 -3.92
C GLY A 92 -12.50 -3.89 -4.09
N CYS A 93 -11.89 -3.11 -3.20
CA CYS A 93 -11.83 -1.65 -3.31
C CYS A 93 -11.19 -1.18 -4.64
N LEU A 94 -10.04 -1.76 -5.01
CA LEU A 94 -9.34 -1.43 -6.25
C LEU A 94 -10.16 -1.80 -7.50
N ILE A 95 -10.83 -2.95 -7.52
CA ILE A 95 -11.72 -3.36 -8.62
C ILE A 95 -12.87 -2.35 -8.79
N GLN A 96 -13.48 -1.92 -7.69
CA GLN A 96 -14.56 -0.92 -7.74
C GLN A 96 -14.07 0.44 -8.23
N ALA A 97 -12.83 0.83 -7.90
CA ALA A 97 -12.22 2.04 -8.44
C ALA A 97 -11.92 1.90 -9.94
N GLN A 98 -11.37 0.76 -10.36
CA GLN A 98 -11.04 0.47 -11.76
C GLN A 98 -12.28 0.45 -12.65
N ALA A 99 -13.40 -0.09 -12.18
CA ALA A 99 -14.67 -0.15 -12.92
C ALA A 99 -15.22 1.25 -13.30
N LYS A 100 -14.77 2.32 -12.62
CA LYS A 100 -15.14 3.71 -12.91
C LYS A 100 -14.27 4.35 -13.99
N ILE A 101 -13.18 3.71 -14.41
CA ILE A 101 -12.34 4.21 -15.49
C ILE A 101 -13.06 3.91 -16.81
N GLY A 102 -13.41 4.96 -17.57
CA GLY A 102 -14.21 4.90 -18.79
C GLY A 102 -13.51 4.28 -20.02
N ILE A 103 -12.76 3.19 -19.82
CA ILE A 103 -12.03 2.44 -20.85
C ILE A 103 -12.75 1.15 -21.25
N VAL A 104 -13.72 0.67 -20.47
CA VAL A 104 -14.57 -0.48 -20.81
C VAL A 104 -15.91 0.05 -21.35
N LYS A 105 -16.23 -0.26 -22.61
CA LYS A 105 -17.63 -0.16 -23.09
C LYS A 105 -18.39 -1.35 -22.52
N ALA A 106 -19.54 -1.08 -21.91
CA ALA A 106 -20.50 -2.10 -21.49
C ALA A 106 -20.92 -2.97 -22.69
#